data_AF-A0A9P9GF88-F1
#
_entry.id   AF-A0A9P9GF88-F1
#
_cell.length_a   1.000
_cell.length_b   1.000
_cell.length_c   1.000
_cell.angle_alpha   90.00
_cell.angle_beta   90.00
_cell.angle_gamma   90.00
#
_symmetry.space_group_name_H-M   'P 1'
#
loop_
_entity.id
_entity.type
_entity.pdbx_description
1 polymer ?
#
loop_
_entity_poly.entity_id
_entity_poly.type
_entity_poly.pdbx_seq_one_letter_code
_entity_poly.pdbx_strand_id
1 'polypeptide(L)' 'LTAATTDHLFPAEKRHETEDIFLNNGKDYHLTLCFKVEHGFATRCDLSKREQKWAKEQAFYEAIVWFD' A
#
# COMPACT_ATOMS: atom_id res chain seq x y z
N LEU A 1 0.71 -5.83 0.97
CA LEU A 1 0.32 -4.53 1.57
C LEU A 1 0.48 -3.45 0.50
N THR A 2 -0.51 -2.59 0.33
CA THR A 2 -0.44 -1.44 -0.58
C THR A 2 -0.55 -0.17 0.25
N ALA A 3 0.48 0.67 0.25
CA ALA A 3 0.60 1.84 1.11
C ALA A 3 0.68 3.15 0.32
N ALA A 4 0.19 4.24 0.89
CA ALA A 4 0.35 5.57 0.33
C ALA A 4 1.73 6.16 0.70
N THR A 5 2.44 6.77 -0.25
CA THR A 5 3.76 7.40 0.01
C THR A 5 3.69 8.51 1.06
N THR A 6 2.57 9.25 1.10
CA THR A 6 2.35 10.39 2.00
C THR A 6 1.56 10.02 3.26
N ASP A 7 1.43 8.72 3.59
CA ASP A 7 0.79 8.29 4.83
C ASP A 7 1.67 8.60 6.05
N HIS A 8 1.21 9.54 6.89
CA HIS A 8 1.92 9.95 8.10
C HIS A 8 1.83 8.91 9.23
N LEU A 9 0.86 7.98 9.18
CA LEU A 9 0.77 6.88 10.13
C LEU A 9 1.75 5.75 9.77
N PHE A 10 2.15 5.67 8.49
CA PHE A 10 3.09 4.68 7.96
C PHE A 10 4.27 5.31 7.21
N PRO A 11 5.10 6.13 7.90
CA PRO A 11 6.27 6.79 7.33
C PRO A 11 7.36 5.77 6.95
N ALA A 12 8.37 6.23 6.19
CA ALA A 12 9.44 5.37 5.66
C ALA A 12 10.16 4.54 6.74
N GLU A 13 10.45 5.12 7.90
CA GLU A 13 11.08 4.44 9.02
C GLU A 13 10.27 3.22 9.47
N LYS A 14 8.95 3.39 9.68
CA LYS A 14 8.06 2.28 10.06
C LYS A 14 7.89 1.25 8.95
N ARG A 15 8.03 1.64 7.68
CA ARG A 15 8.00 0.69 6.56
C ARG A 15 9.21 -0.22 6.60
N HIS A 16 10.40 0.35 6.77
CA HIS A 16 11.64 -0.43 6.90
C HIS A 16 11.62 -1.31 8.15
N GLU A 17 11.14 -0.78 9.29
CA GLU A 17 10.94 -1.60 10.49
C GLU A 17 10.00 -2.79 10.23
N THR A 18 8.93 -2.58 9.46
CA THR A 18 8.01 -3.65 9.07
C THR A 18 8.68 -4.69 8.17
N GLU A 19 9.47 -4.25 7.18
CA GLU A 19 10.27 -5.12 6.30
C GLU A 19 11.24 -5.98 7.12
N ASP A 20 11.97 -5.38 8.06
CA ASP A 20 12.89 -6.06 8.96
C ASP A 20 12.17 -7.09 9.83
N ILE A 21 11.00 -6.77 10.38
CA ILE A 21 10.18 -7.71 11.17
C ILE A 21 9.77 -8.91 10.33
N PHE A 22 9.34 -8.71 9.08
CA PHE A 22 8.96 -9.83 8.21
C PHE A 22 10.17 -10.70 7.85
N LEU A 23 11.30 -10.08 7.51
CA LEU A 23 12.56 -10.79 7.21
C LEU A 23 13.03 -11.62 8.41
N ASN A 24 13.08 -11.02 9.61
CA ASN A 24 13.55 -11.69 10.83
C ASN A 24 12.63 -12.85 11.26
N ASN A 25 11.33 -12.74 11.00
CA ASN A 25 10.37 -13.80 11.32
C ASN A 25 10.24 -14.87 10.23
N GLY A 26 11.00 -14.76 9.13
CA GLY A 26 10.94 -15.69 7.99
C GLY A 26 9.53 -15.74 7.38
N LYS A 27 8.84 -14.60 7.31
CA LYS A 27 7.49 -14.50 6.79
C LYS A 27 7.52 -13.83 5.43
N ASP A 28 6.82 -14.43 4.47
CA ASP A 28 6.64 -13.84 3.16
C ASP A 28 5.79 -12.58 3.26
N TYR A 29 6.22 -11.53 2.56
CA TYR A 29 5.49 -10.29 2.48
C TYR A 29 5.62 -9.69 1.08
N HIS A 30 4.64 -8.87 0.72
CA HIS A 30 4.66 -8.05 -0.48
C HIS A 30 4.28 -6.62 -0.10
N LEU A 31 5.01 -5.63 -0.61
CA LEU A 31 4.77 -4.22 -0.33
C LEU A 31 4.77 -3.41 -1.63
N THR A 32 3.66 -2.74 -1.91
CA THR A 32 3.55 -1.73 -2.97
C THR A 32 3.39 -0.35 -2.37
N LEU A 33 4.09 0.64 -2.93
CA LEU A 33 3.97 2.04 -2.55
C LEU A 33 3.34 2.86 -3.68
N CYS A 34 2.20 3.50 -3.40
CA CYS A 34 1.45 4.31 -4.36
C CYS A 34 1.67 5.82 -4.10
N PHE A 35 2.04 6.54 -5.16
CA PHE A 35 2.23 8.00 -5.15
C PHE A 35 0.92 8.75 -5.46
N LYS A 36 0.82 10.02 -5.03
CA LYS A 36 -0.37 10.90 -5.22
C LYS A 36 -1.67 10.39 -4.58
N VAL A 37 -1.55 9.50 -3.61
CA VAL A 37 -2.67 9.00 -2.81
C VAL A 37 -2.39 9.20 -1.33
N GLU A 38 -3.46 9.24 -0.55
CA GLU A 38 -3.40 9.48 0.90
C GLU A 38 -3.90 8.24 1.67
N HIS A 39 -3.81 8.31 3.00
CA HIS A 39 -4.35 7.28 3.87
C HIS A 39 -5.82 6.97 3.52
N GLY A 40 -6.15 5.68 3.39
CA GLY A 40 -7.50 5.24 3.05
C GLY A 40 -7.89 5.37 1.58
N PHE A 41 -6.95 5.61 0.66
CA PHE A 41 -7.24 5.74 -0.78
C PHE A 41 -8.03 4.54 -1.37
N ALA A 42 -7.84 3.34 -0.83
CA ALA A 42 -8.58 2.15 -1.28
C ALA A 42 -10.11 2.25 -1.07
N THR A 43 -10.58 3.11 -0.16
CA THR A 43 -12.03 3.28 0.11
C THR A 43 -12.53 4.71 -0.11
N ARG A 44 -11.67 5.73 0.08
CA ARG A 44 -12.06 7.15 0.13
C ARG A 44 -11.46 8.01 -0.99
N CYS A 45 -10.85 7.43 -2.01
CA CYS A 45 -10.25 8.23 -3.08
C CYS A 45 -11.28 9.03 -3.89
N ASP A 46 -10.83 10.16 -4.45
CA ASP A 46 -11.53 10.92 -5.46
C ASP A 46 -11.38 10.24 -6.83
N LEU A 47 -12.46 9.66 -7.33
CA LEU A 47 -12.48 8.93 -8.62
C LEU A 47 -12.33 9.83 -9.85
N SER A 48 -12.49 11.16 -9.69
CA SER A 48 -12.20 12.11 -10.79
C SER A 48 -10.70 12.27 -11.02
N LYS A 49 -9.87 11.95 -10.02
CA LYS A 49 -8.40 11.97 -10.12
C LYS A 49 -7.89 10.62 -10.60
N ARG A 50 -7.34 10.61 -11.81
CA ARG A 50 -6.82 9.40 -12.48
C ARG A 50 -5.88 8.59 -11.60
N GLU A 51 -4.94 9.24 -10.91
CA GLU A 51 -3.94 8.56 -10.09
C GLU A 51 -4.57 7.85 -8.89
N GLN A 52 -5.57 8.47 -8.25
CA GLN A 52 -6.20 7.85 -7.08
C GLN A 52 -7.13 6.70 -7.49
N LYS A 53 -7.87 6.87 -8.60
CA LYS A 53 -8.68 5.79 -9.18
C LYS A 53 -7.80 4.58 -9.53
N TRP A 54 -6.71 4.81 -10.26
CA TRP A 54 -5.80 3.75 -10.66
C TRP A 54 -5.19 3.04 -9.45
N ALA A 55 -4.70 3.79 -8.46
CA ALA A 55 -4.13 3.20 -7.24
C ALA A 55 -5.15 2.35 -6.48
N LYS A 56 -6.41 2.80 -6.35
CA LYS A 56 -7.50 2.01 -5.75
C LYS A 56 -7.70 0.69 -6.49
N GLU A 57 -7.76 0.72 -7.82
CA GLU A 57 -7.93 -0.48 -8.66
C GLU A 57 -6.74 -1.43 -8.52
N GLN A 58 -5.51 -0.91 -8.53
CA GLN A 58 -4.31 -1.73 -8.32
C GLN A 58 -4.26 -2.38 -6.95
N ALA A 59 -4.57 -1.64 -5.89
CA ALA A 59 -4.61 -2.20 -4.53
C ALA A 59 -5.62 -3.36 -4.43
N PHE A 60 -6.73 -3.28 -5.16
CA PHE A 60 -7.71 -4.36 -5.24
C PHE A 60 -7.18 -5.57 -6.03
N TYR A 61 -6.55 -5.35 -7.19
CA TYR A 61 -5.95 -6.43 -7.98
C TYR A 61 -4.82 -7.14 -7.24
N GLU A 62 -3.93 -6.39 -6.57
CA GLU A 62 -2.86 -6.95 -5.75
C GLU A 62 -3.42 -7.83 -4.63
N ALA A 63 -4.52 -7.41 -3.99
CA ALA A 63 -5.17 -8.22 -2.97
C ALA A 63 -5.70 -9.54 -3.56
N ILE A 64 -6.33 -9.51 -4.74
CA ILE A 64 -6.78 -10.74 -5.42
C ILE A 64 -5.59 -11.65 -5.70
N VAL A 65 -4.55 -11.15 -6.36
CA VAL A 65 -3.35 -11.93 -6.74
C VAL A 65 -2.65 -12.52 -5.52
N TRP A 66 -2.68 -11.84 -4.37
CA TRP A 66 -2.10 -12.38 -3.14
C TRP A 66 -2.87 -13.58 -2.56
N PHE A 67 -4.18 -13.65 -2.80
CA PHE A 67 -5.05 -14.72 -2.26
C PHE A 67 -5.33 -15.85 -3.25
N ASP A 68 -4.93 -15.72 -4.51
CA ASP A 68 -4.99 -16.76 -5.54
C ASP A 68 -3.80 -17.72 -5.42
#